data_AF-A0A969YY51-F1
#
_entry.id   AF-A0A969YY51-F1
#
_cell.length_a   1.000
_cell.length_b   1.000
_cell.length_c   1.000
_cell.angle_alpha   90.00
_cell.angle_beta   90.00
_cell.angle_gamma   90.00
#
_symmetry.space_group_name_H-M   'P 1'
#
loop_
_entity.id
_entity.type
_entity.pdbx_description
1 polymer ?
#
loop_
_entity_poly.entity_id
_entity_poly.type
_entity_poly.pdbx_seq_one_letter_code
_entity_poly.pdbx_strand_id
1 'polypeptide(L)'
;MAVNQEDKQMKELMGQIFPGCEDFKIDSVTPSISGQDPIVSFLVVCNDEASKDFMENQEVSVEVIPSVDEKQDLGMDLNLRIEFSFPVFSLQFFTTVQGENPRQGDFARVLSIVDFFVVWLVDKNKDVLKVLKVQWDAKKYQEILSALTKK
;
A
#
# COMPACT_ATOMS: atom_id res chain seq x y z
N MET A 1 4.02 9.62 31.08
CA MET A 1 3.80 8.46 30.20
C MET A 1 5.01 8.39 29.29
N ALA A 2 5.86 7.38 29.46
CA ALA A 2 7.06 7.24 28.62
C ALA A 2 6.58 6.76 27.25
N VAL A 3 6.74 7.59 26.22
CA VAL A 3 6.60 7.14 24.84
C VAL A 3 7.65 6.05 24.65
N ASN A 4 7.20 4.84 24.29
CA ASN A 4 8.06 3.68 24.15
C ASN A 4 9.07 3.98 23.02
N GLN A 5 10.36 3.69 23.23
CA GLN A 5 11.39 4.02 22.22
C GLN A 5 11.13 3.35 20.87
N GLU A 6 10.50 2.18 20.89
CA GLU A 6 10.09 1.42 19.70
C GLU A 6 9.03 2.18 18.87
N ASP A 7 8.01 2.75 19.52
CA ASP A 7 6.94 3.51 18.83
C ASP A 7 7.51 4.73 18.10
N LYS A 8 8.49 5.40 18.73
CA LYS A 8 9.17 6.55 18.12
C LYS A 8 9.98 6.14 16.89
N GLN A 9 10.73 5.05 16.97
CA GLN A 9 11.51 4.52 15.84
C GLN A 9 10.60 4.08 14.68
N MET A 10 9.47 3.43 14.98
CA MET A 10 8.51 3.03 13.96
C MET A 10 7.87 4.22 13.26
N LYS A 11 7.50 5.28 13.99
CA LYS A 11 7.00 6.51 13.39
C LYS A 11 8.05 7.21 12.53
N GLU A 12 9.30 7.26 12.97
CA GLU A 12 10.39 7.83 12.18
C GLU A 12 10.61 7.05 10.87
N LEU A 13 10.62 5.71 10.93
CA LEU A 13 10.73 4.87 9.76
C LEU A 13 9.53 5.04 8.81
N MET A 14 8.31 5.09 9.34
CA MET A 14 7.10 5.35 8.56
C MET A 14 7.20 6.70 7.84
N GLY A 15 7.65 7.76 8.50
CA GLY A 15 7.83 9.09 7.89
C GLY A 15 8.91 9.12 6.81
N GLN A 16 9.92 8.25 6.88
CA GLN A 16 10.92 8.09 5.82
C GLN A 16 10.36 7.37 4.59
N ILE A 17 9.53 6.34 4.80
CA ILE A 17 8.89 5.57 3.72
C ILE A 17 7.76 6.37 3.06
N PHE A 18 7.01 7.12 3.87
CA PHE A 18 5.85 7.92 3.46
C PHE A 18 6.02 9.40 3.89
N PRO A 19 6.84 10.17 3.18
CA PRO A 19 7.00 11.60 3.46
C PRO A 19 5.65 12.32 3.39
N GLY A 20 5.31 13.10 4.42
CA GLY A 20 4.03 13.82 4.51
C GLY A 20 2.84 12.95 4.94
N CYS A 21 3.08 11.78 5.53
CA CYS A 21 2.01 10.88 6.01
C CYS A 21 1.00 11.52 6.95
N GLU A 22 1.36 12.60 7.65
CA GLU A 22 0.47 13.39 8.50
C GLU A 22 -0.75 13.95 7.73
N ASP A 23 -0.58 14.27 6.45
CA ASP A 23 -1.63 14.85 5.61
C ASP A 23 -2.52 13.79 4.94
N PHE A 24 -2.21 12.50 5.13
CA PHE A 24 -2.96 11.43 4.48
C PHE A 24 -4.34 11.28 5.14
N LYS A 25 -5.36 11.22 4.29
CA LYS A 25 -6.76 11.20 4.68
C LYS A 25 -7.13 9.88 5.36
N ILE A 26 -8.11 9.94 6.25
CA ILE A 26 -8.76 8.74 6.79
C ILE A 26 -9.40 7.95 5.64
N ASP A 27 -9.45 6.63 5.78
CA ASP A 27 -9.98 5.68 4.80
C ASP A 27 -9.27 5.76 3.45
N SER A 28 -7.94 5.95 3.50
CA SER A 28 -7.09 6.03 2.31
C SER A 28 -5.98 5.01 2.34
N VAL A 29 -5.48 4.67 1.14
CA VAL A 29 -4.25 3.90 0.97
C VAL A 29 -3.27 4.65 0.08
N THR A 30 -2.02 4.72 0.54
CA THR A 30 -0.94 5.38 -0.19
C THR A 30 0.20 4.40 -0.44
N PRO A 31 0.56 4.15 -1.71
CA PRO A 31 1.68 3.30 -2.06
C PRO A 31 3.02 4.06 -2.00
N SER A 32 4.10 3.35 -1.72
CA SER A 32 5.47 3.85 -1.77
C SER A 32 6.43 2.75 -2.22
N ILE A 33 7.54 3.14 -2.87
CA ILE A 33 8.66 2.26 -3.19
C ILE A 33 9.92 2.76 -2.50
N SER A 34 10.64 1.86 -1.84
CA SER A 34 11.97 2.16 -1.32
C SER A 34 13.02 2.07 -2.42
N GLY A 35 13.95 3.03 -2.45
CA GLY A 35 14.99 3.12 -3.48
C GLY A 35 16.27 2.32 -3.21
N GLN A 36 16.52 1.89 -1.96
CA GLN A 36 17.73 1.13 -1.60
C GLN A 36 17.55 -0.38 -1.77
N ASP A 37 16.44 -0.91 -1.28
CA ASP A 37 15.99 -2.29 -1.51
C ASP A 37 14.59 -2.22 -2.12
N PRO A 38 14.30 -2.92 -3.23
CA PRO A 38 13.00 -2.88 -3.88
C PRO A 38 11.95 -3.46 -2.93
N ILE A 39 11.28 -2.57 -2.19
CA ILE A 39 10.18 -2.89 -1.30
C ILE A 39 9.02 -1.99 -1.69
N VAL A 40 7.88 -2.59 -1.98
CA VAL A 40 6.62 -1.86 -2.12
C VAL A 40 5.94 -1.86 -0.76
N SER A 41 5.62 -0.66 -0.29
CA SER A 41 4.90 -0.45 0.96
C SER A 41 3.58 0.26 0.70
N PHE A 42 2.56 -0.06 1.48
CA PHE A 42 1.26 0.62 1.48
C PHE A 42 0.98 1.15 2.88
N LEU A 43 0.61 2.43 3.00
CA LEU A 43 0.09 3.00 4.24
C LEU A 43 -1.42 3.08 4.14
N VAL A 44 -2.14 2.41 5.04
CA VAL A 44 -3.60 2.49 5.17
C VAL A 44 -3.91 3.28 6.43
N VAL A 45 -4.64 4.39 6.27
CA VAL A 45 -5.11 5.21 7.39
C VAL A 45 -6.54 4.78 7.72
N CYS A 46 -6.71 4.08 8.83
CA CYS A 46 -7.98 3.51 9.26
C CYS A 46 -8.84 4.54 10.00
N ASN A 47 -10.16 4.52 9.76
CA ASN A 47 -11.12 5.09 10.69
C ASN A 47 -11.21 4.26 11.99
N ASP A 48 -12.03 4.72 12.94
CA ASP A 48 -12.14 4.09 14.27
C ASP A 48 -12.71 2.65 14.19
N GLU A 49 -13.62 2.38 13.24
CA GLU A 49 -14.23 1.07 13.02
C GLU A 49 -13.21 0.07 12.46
N ALA A 50 -12.55 0.43 11.35
CA ALA A 50 -11.51 -0.39 10.76
C ALA A 50 -10.34 -0.62 11.73
N SER A 51 -9.95 0.39 12.51
CA SER A 51 -8.90 0.26 13.53
C SER A 51 -9.25 -0.80 14.56
N LYS A 52 -10.50 -0.81 15.04
CA LYS A 52 -11.00 -1.82 15.97
C LYS A 52 -10.97 -3.21 15.34
N ASP A 53 -11.44 -3.34 14.11
CA ASP A 53 -11.47 -4.62 13.40
C ASP A 53 -10.07 -5.23 13.22
N PHE A 54 -9.09 -4.42 12.83
CA PHE A 54 -7.70 -4.88 12.68
C PHE A 54 -7.03 -5.27 14.00
N MET A 55 -7.46 -4.69 15.12
CA MET A 55 -6.95 -5.00 16.45
C MET A 55 -7.62 -6.24 17.06
N GLU A 56 -8.92 -6.44 16.81
CA GLU A 56 -9.69 -7.57 17.36
C GLU A 56 -9.45 -8.87 16.57
N ASN A 57 -9.15 -8.79 15.27
CA ASN A 57 -8.96 -9.96 14.43
C ASN A 57 -7.46 -10.32 14.29
N GLN A 58 -7.11 -11.54 14.70
CA GLN A 58 -5.74 -12.06 14.58
C GLN A 58 -5.39 -12.43 13.14
N GLU A 59 -6.35 -13.00 12.41
CA GLU A 59 -6.21 -13.44 11.03
C GLU A 59 -6.89 -12.47 10.07
N VAL A 60 -6.11 -11.87 9.19
CA VAL A 60 -6.59 -11.06 8.08
C VAL A 60 -5.89 -11.52 6.82
N SER A 61 -6.67 -11.95 5.82
CA SER A 61 -6.13 -12.24 4.49
C SER A 61 -6.00 -10.94 3.73
N VAL A 62 -4.88 -10.73 3.06
CA VAL A 62 -4.66 -9.51 2.27
C VAL A 62 -4.36 -9.90 0.83
N GLU A 63 -5.11 -9.32 -0.11
CA GLU A 63 -4.88 -9.45 -1.54
C GLU A 63 -4.71 -8.07 -2.16
N VAL A 64 -3.77 -7.94 -3.10
CA VAL A 64 -3.59 -6.73 -3.90
C VAL A 64 -3.90 -7.10 -5.34
N ILE A 65 -4.77 -6.32 -5.99
CA ILE A 65 -5.28 -6.61 -7.31
C ILE A 65 -5.02 -5.39 -8.19
N PRO A 66 -4.05 -5.46 -9.12
CA PRO A 66 -3.79 -4.40 -10.06
C PRO A 66 -4.78 -4.46 -11.24
N SER A 67 -5.12 -3.31 -11.78
CA SER A 67 -5.77 -3.16 -13.08
C SER A 67 -5.25 -1.92 -13.78
N VAL A 68 -5.46 -1.83 -15.10
CA VAL A 68 -5.11 -0.65 -15.89
C VAL A 68 -6.35 -0.02 -16.49
N ASP A 69 -6.33 1.30 -16.57
CA ASP A 69 -7.34 2.08 -17.30
C ASP A 69 -6.64 2.93 -18.37
N GLU A 70 -7.05 2.76 -19.63
CA GLU A 70 -6.46 3.51 -20.75
C GLU A 70 -7.08 4.90 -20.85
N LYS A 71 -6.25 5.93 -20.74
CA LYS A 71 -6.67 7.31 -20.99
C LYS A 71 -6.18 7.74 -22.37
N GLN A 72 -7.12 8.24 -23.19
CA GLN A 72 -6.80 8.86 -24.46
C GLN A 72 -5.71 9.92 -24.24
N ASP A 73 -4.59 9.80 -24.97
CA ASP A 73 -3.43 10.69 -24.98
C ASP A 73 -2.59 10.81 -23.69
N LEU A 74 -2.98 10.18 -22.57
CA LEU A 74 -2.29 10.32 -21.27
C LEU A 74 -1.59 9.03 -20.80
N GLY A 75 -1.72 7.93 -21.55
CA GLY A 75 -1.17 6.63 -21.21
C GLY A 75 -2.13 5.78 -20.38
N MET A 76 -1.60 4.88 -19.56
CA MET A 76 -2.37 3.95 -18.76
C MET A 76 -2.27 4.32 -17.28
N ASP A 77 -3.38 4.42 -16.58
CA ASP A 77 -3.40 4.51 -15.13
C ASP A 77 -3.26 3.12 -14.53
N LEU A 78 -2.42 2.98 -13.51
CA LEU A 78 -2.34 1.76 -12.71
C LEU A 78 -3.24 1.92 -11.50
N ASN A 79 -4.33 1.16 -11.47
CA ASN A 79 -5.22 1.06 -10.32
C ASN A 79 -4.79 -0.11 -9.45
N LEU A 80 -4.77 0.08 -8.14
CA LEU A 80 -4.50 -0.95 -7.16
C LEU A 80 -5.68 -1.03 -6.20
N ARG A 81 -6.29 -2.21 -6.11
CA ARG A 81 -7.26 -2.55 -5.07
C ARG A 81 -6.57 -3.41 -4.02
N ILE A 82 -6.58 -2.98 -2.77
CA ILE A 82 -6.13 -3.80 -1.63
C ILE A 82 -7.37 -4.27 -0.89
N GLU A 83 -7.53 -5.58 -0.82
CA GLU A 83 -8.63 -6.22 -0.10
C GLU A 83 -8.12 -6.88 1.18
N PHE A 84 -8.76 -6.57 2.30
CA PHE A 84 -8.56 -7.21 3.59
C PHE A 84 -9.79 -8.06 3.88
N SER A 85 -9.67 -9.37 3.82
CA SER A 85 -10.75 -10.29 4.13
C SER A 85 -10.67 -10.74 5.59
N PHE A 86 -11.74 -10.44 6.33
CA PHE A 86 -11.99 -10.91 7.70
C PHE A 86 -13.00 -12.07 7.65
N PRO A 87 -13.19 -12.83 8.76
CA PRO A 87 -14.12 -13.97 8.76
C PRO A 87 -15.56 -13.63 8.37
N VAL A 88 -16.03 -12.40 8.64
CA VAL A 88 -17.42 -12.00 8.46
C VAL A 88 -17.65 -10.85 7.46
N PHE A 89 -16.59 -10.21 6.96
CA PHE A 89 -16.66 -9.11 5.99
C PHE A 89 -15.30 -8.87 5.30
N SER A 90 -15.28 -8.00 4.30
CA SER A 90 -14.04 -7.51 3.67
C SER A 90 -13.99 -5.99 3.69
N LEU A 91 -12.78 -5.43 3.83
CA LEU A 91 -12.49 -4.01 3.58
C LEU A 91 -11.73 -3.87 2.28
N GLN A 92 -12.02 -2.82 1.51
CA GLN A 92 -11.35 -2.54 0.24
C GLN A 92 -10.85 -1.10 0.21
N PHE A 93 -9.58 -0.96 -0.17
CA PHE A 93 -8.96 0.33 -0.39
C PHE A 93 -8.47 0.43 -1.83
N PHE A 94 -8.53 1.63 -2.39
CA PHE A 94 -8.22 1.88 -3.78
C PHE A 94 -7.21 3.01 -3.88
N THR A 95 -6.24 2.85 -4.78
CA THR A 95 -5.31 3.92 -5.16
C THR A 95 -4.97 3.81 -6.62
N THR A 96 -4.64 4.95 -7.23
CA THR A 96 -4.31 5.03 -8.64
C THR A 96 -2.97 5.74 -8.80
N VAL A 97 -2.01 5.05 -9.41
CA VAL A 97 -0.78 5.65 -9.90
C VAL A 97 -1.05 6.14 -11.33
N GLN A 98 -1.21 7.46 -11.48
CA GLN A 98 -1.54 8.09 -12.77
C GLN A 98 -0.47 7.81 -13.83
N GLY A 99 -0.88 7.61 -15.09
CA GLY A 99 0.01 7.36 -16.23
C GLY A 99 0.99 8.48 -16.56
N GLU A 100 0.64 9.71 -16.21
CA GLU A 100 1.50 10.89 -16.34
C GLU A 100 2.61 10.93 -15.27
N ASN A 101 2.49 10.13 -14.20
CA ASN A 101 3.49 10.11 -13.15
C ASN A 101 4.79 9.48 -13.70
N PRO A 102 5.91 10.22 -13.75
CA PRO A 102 7.15 9.69 -14.31
C PRO A 102 7.71 8.50 -13.52
N ARG A 103 7.27 8.31 -12.27
CA ARG A 103 7.67 7.18 -11.42
C ARG A 103 6.78 5.95 -11.59
N GLN A 104 5.74 6.00 -12.42
CA GLN A 104 4.85 4.85 -12.61
C GLN A 104 5.60 3.65 -13.19
N GLY A 105 6.46 3.86 -14.19
CA GLY A 105 7.26 2.80 -14.80
C GLY A 105 8.20 2.13 -13.78
N ASP A 106 8.83 2.92 -12.92
CA ASP A 106 9.63 2.40 -11.80
C ASP A 106 8.79 1.61 -10.81
N PHE A 107 7.60 2.11 -10.46
CA PHE A 107 6.68 1.43 -9.56
C PHE A 107 6.23 0.08 -10.13
N ALA A 108 5.82 0.03 -11.40
CA ALA A 108 5.43 -1.20 -12.09
C ALA A 108 6.62 -2.19 -12.22
N ARG A 109 7.83 -1.67 -12.45
CA ARG A 109 9.07 -2.49 -12.49
C ARG A 109 9.39 -3.08 -11.12
N VAL A 110 9.22 -2.33 -10.03
CA VAL A 110 9.43 -2.87 -8.69
C VAL A 110 8.35 -3.91 -8.37
N LEU A 111 7.09 -3.65 -8.70
CA LEU A 111 6.01 -4.64 -8.55
C LEU A 111 6.28 -5.95 -9.28
N SER A 112 7.03 -5.96 -10.39
CA SER A 112 7.31 -7.18 -11.14
C SER A 112 8.43 -8.05 -10.56
N ILE A 113 9.22 -7.53 -9.60
CA ILE A 113 10.39 -8.22 -9.05
C ILE A 113 10.30 -8.52 -7.55
N VAL A 114 9.38 -7.91 -6.82
CA VAL A 114 9.22 -8.17 -5.38
C VAL A 114 8.44 -9.46 -5.14
N ASP A 115 8.73 -10.13 -4.01
CA ASP A 115 7.99 -11.34 -3.59
C ASP A 115 6.91 -11.03 -2.54
N PHE A 116 6.94 -9.82 -1.97
CA PHE A 116 6.03 -9.42 -0.91
C PHE A 116 5.85 -7.90 -0.86
N PHE A 117 4.78 -7.49 -0.20
CA PHE A 117 4.49 -6.12 0.18
C PHE A 117 4.55 -5.93 1.69
N VAL A 118 4.78 -4.70 2.11
CA VAL A 118 4.65 -4.28 3.50
C VAL A 118 3.44 -3.36 3.63
N VAL A 119 2.46 -3.74 4.42
CA VAL A 119 1.26 -2.94 4.66
C VAL A 119 1.31 -2.39 6.07
N TRP A 120 1.36 -1.07 6.17
CA TRP A 120 1.34 -0.31 7.41
C TRP A 120 -0.10 0.11 7.68
N LEU A 121 -0.67 -0.37 8.78
CA LEU A 121 -2.00 0.03 9.24
C LEU A 121 -1.82 1.05 10.36
N VAL A 122 -2.41 2.23 10.19
CA VAL A 122 -2.33 3.31 11.17
C VAL A 122 -3.71 3.84 11.50
N ASP A 123 -3.87 4.41 12.67
CA ASP A 123 -5.12 5.09 13.04
C ASP A 123 -5.21 6.51 12.42
N LYS A 124 -6.29 7.22 12.74
CA LYS A 124 -6.48 8.61 12.31
C LYS A 124 -5.39 9.58 12.77
N ASN A 125 -4.71 9.29 13.90
CA ASN A 125 -3.61 10.06 14.47
C ASN A 125 -2.23 9.62 13.95
N LYS A 126 -2.19 8.68 12.99
CA LYS A 126 -0.96 8.10 12.44
C LYS A 126 -0.15 7.32 13.48
N ASP A 127 -0.81 6.81 14.51
CA ASP A 127 -0.26 5.80 15.40
C ASP A 127 -0.30 4.44 14.70
N VAL A 128 0.83 3.72 14.72
CA VAL A 128 0.93 2.42 14.05
C VAL A 128 0.13 1.38 14.84
N LEU A 129 -0.84 0.77 14.17
CA LEU A 129 -1.65 -0.32 14.73
C LEU A 129 -0.98 -1.67 14.49
N LYS A 130 -0.58 -1.91 13.23
CA LYS A 130 0.00 -3.18 12.79
C LYS A 130 0.81 -2.99 11.52
N VAL A 131 1.83 -3.82 11.34
CA VAL A 131 2.57 -3.92 10.07
C VAL A 131 2.46 -5.36 9.58
N LEU A 132 1.95 -5.53 8.36
CA LEU A 132 1.73 -6.82 7.73
C LEU A 132 2.73 -7.03 6.59
N LYS A 133 3.22 -8.26 6.47
CA LYS A 133 3.97 -8.71 5.30
C LYS A 133 3.06 -9.60 4.46
N VAL A 134 2.78 -9.17 3.23
CA VAL A 134 1.80 -9.82 2.35
C VAL A 134 2.55 -10.47 1.20
N GLN A 135 2.31 -11.76 0.94
CA GLN A 135 2.92 -12.43 -0.21
C GLN A 135 2.36 -11.85 -1.51
N TRP A 136 3.25 -11.66 -2.49
CA TRP A 136 2.91 -11.14 -3.80
C TRP A 136 3.37 -12.11 -4.87
N ASP A 137 2.46 -12.44 -5.80
CA ASP A 137 2.76 -13.27 -6.95
C ASP A 137 2.69 -12.43 -8.21
N ALA A 138 3.81 -11.78 -8.54
CA ALA A 138 3.93 -10.94 -9.73
C ALA A 138 3.57 -11.67 -11.03
N LYS A 139 3.72 -13.00 -11.08
CA LYS A 139 3.44 -13.81 -12.28
C LYS A 139 1.96 -13.79 -12.63
N LYS A 140 1.07 -13.69 -11.65
CA LYS A 140 -0.39 -13.59 -11.87
C LYS A 140 -0.77 -12.35 -12.68
N TYR A 141 0.04 -11.29 -12.60
CA TYR A 141 -0.27 -9.98 -13.19
C TYR A 141 0.78 -9.53 -14.21
N GLN A 142 1.55 -10.47 -14.76
CA GLN A 142 2.68 -10.16 -15.64
C GLN A 142 2.27 -9.34 -16.87
N GLU A 143 1.11 -9.62 -17.47
CA GLU A 143 0.60 -8.89 -18.64
C GLU A 143 0.37 -7.41 -18.32
N ILE A 144 -0.30 -7.13 -17.20
CA ILE A 144 -0.60 -5.78 -16.71
C ILE A 144 0.69 -5.02 -16.41
N LEU A 145 1.62 -5.61 -15.65
CA LEU A 145 2.87 -4.97 -15.27
C LEU A 145 3.79 -4.73 -16.49
N SER A 146 3.79 -5.65 -17.46
CA SER A 146 4.60 -5.51 -18.68
C SER A 146 4.09 -4.38 -19.58
N ALA A 147 2.79 -4.10 -19.60
CA ALA A 147 2.23 -2.98 -20.35
C ALA A 147 2.71 -1.62 -19.81
N LEU A 148 2.92 -1.52 -18.50
CA LEU A 148 3.30 -0.28 -17.79
C LEU A 148 4.81 -0.01 -17.76
N THR A 149 5.64 -1.02 -18.03
CA THR A 149 7.11 -0.89 -18.01
C THR A 149 7.70 -0.55 -19.38
N LYS A 150 6.93 -0.67 -20.46
CA LYS A 150 7.37 -0.35 -21.82
C LYS A 150 7.15 1.14 -22.13
N LYS A 151 8.00 2.01 -21.58
CA LYS A 151 8.18 3.39 -22.08
C LYS A 151 9.66 3.77 -22.05
#